data_AF-A0A3N5HGN8-F1
#
_entry.id   AF-A0A3N5HGN8-F1
#
_cell.length_a   1.000
_cell.length_b   1.000
_cell.length_c   1.000
_cell.angle_alpha   90.00
_cell.angle_beta   90.00
_cell.angle_gamma   90.00
#
_symmetry.space_group_name_H-M   'P 1'
#
loop_
_entity.id
_entity.type
_entity.pdbx_description
1 polymer ?
#
loop_
_entity_poly.entity_id
_entity_poly.type
_entity_poly.pdbx_seq_one_letter_code
_entity_poly.pdbx_strand_id
1 'polypeptide(L)'
;MRSAPIVALAALSVFSAIAACGGGVSSEEDARKAYLGLDTSVDKAITLGFAGFNAASSANIDPQVADGGVSGTMTVTGQVDQGTSANKGMRLFDALSNYSDDGKVRYNTDQAALPALNISLKSIPTGTVDGSLNGSLMMSGELGGQVSLALTFAGQMEAGADGGVQRKAGTMHITGTATSPAGTYNVDVTR
;
A
#
# COMPACT_ATOMS: atom_id res chain seq x y z
N MET A 1 70.18 31.46 0.39
CA MET A 1 69.44 32.51 -0.34
C MET A 1 68.96 31.94 -1.68
N ARG A 2 67.73 32.31 -2.09
CA ARG A 2 66.95 31.89 -3.28
C ARG A 2 66.07 30.66 -3.03
N SER A 3 64.85 30.81 -2.49
CA SER A 3 63.58 31.32 -3.07
C SER A 3 62.84 30.26 -3.88
N ALA A 4 61.67 29.83 -3.36
CA ALA A 4 60.70 28.93 -3.96
C ALA A 4 59.98 29.57 -5.17
N PRO A 5 59.22 28.77 -5.95
CA PRO A 5 57.78 29.02 -5.93
C PRO A 5 56.90 27.76 -5.84
N ILE A 6 55.74 28.01 -5.25
CA ILE A 6 54.59 27.15 -4.98
C ILE A 6 53.81 26.91 -6.28
N VAL A 7 53.41 25.67 -6.56
CA VAL A 7 52.25 25.39 -7.42
C VAL A 7 51.40 24.34 -6.70
N ALA A 8 50.31 24.82 -6.10
CA ALA A 8 49.24 24.00 -5.56
C ALA A 8 48.30 23.59 -6.71
N LEU A 9 48.00 22.30 -6.83
CA LEU A 9 46.93 21.81 -7.69
C LEU A 9 45.86 21.17 -6.80
N ALA A 10 44.87 21.99 -6.44
CA ALA A 10 43.67 21.56 -5.76
C ALA A 10 42.76 20.85 -6.76
N ALA A 11 42.60 19.53 -6.62
CA ALA A 11 41.58 18.78 -7.33
C ALA A 11 40.22 19.03 -6.65
N LEU A 12 39.47 20.00 -7.21
CA LEU A 12 38.10 20.28 -6.83
C LEU A 12 37.19 19.19 -7.41
N SER A 13 37.03 18.09 -6.67
CA SER A 13 36.05 17.05 -6.98
C SER A 13 34.64 17.60 -6.72
N VAL A 14 34.01 18.05 -7.79
CA VAL A 14 32.59 18.42 -7.87
C VAL A 14 31.76 17.17 -7.55
N PHE A 15 31.33 17.05 -6.30
CA PHE A 15 30.21 16.17 -5.96
C PHE A 15 28.95 16.79 -6.56
N SER A 16 28.53 16.27 -7.71
CA SER A 16 27.21 16.54 -8.28
C SER A 16 26.15 16.00 -7.32
N ALA A 17 25.68 16.86 -6.42
CA ALA A 17 24.43 16.67 -5.69
C ALA A 17 23.32 16.69 -6.73
N ILE A 18 22.89 15.50 -7.14
CA ILE A 18 21.64 15.32 -7.88
C ILE A 18 20.55 15.71 -6.87
N ALA A 19 20.07 16.94 -6.98
CA ALA A 19 18.90 17.42 -6.27
C ALA A 19 17.70 16.61 -6.76
N ALA A 20 17.45 15.47 -6.12
CA ALA A 20 16.15 14.84 -6.12
C ALA A 20 15.23 15.73 -5.27
N CYS A 21 14.77 16.84 -5.86
CA CYS A 21 13.74 17.71 -5.29
C CYS A 21 12.37 17.01 -5.36
N GLY A 22 12.20 15.93 -4.60
CA GLY A 22 10.91 15.53 -4.07
C GLY A 22 10.87 16.02 -2.63
N GLY A 23 9.81 16.72 -2.23
CA GLY A 23 9.64 17.09 -0.83
C GLY A 23 9.62 15.82 0.00
N GLY A 24 10.45 15.70 1.03
CA GLY A 24 10.29 14.59 1.97
C GLY A 24 8.91 14.67 2.61
N VAL A 25 8.36 13.55 3.10
CA VAL A 25 7.21 13.63 4.00
C VAL A 25 7.65 14.34 5.26
N SER A 26 7.35 15.63 5.36
CA SER A 26 7.94 16.55 6.34
C SER A 26 6.89 17.22 7.24
N SER A 27 5.62 16.86 7.05
CA SER A 27 4.49 17.41 7.76
C SER A 27 3.30 16.44 7.76
N GLU A 28 2.30 16.71 8.60
CA GLU A 28 1.00 16.02 8.56
C GLU A 28 0.31 16.17 7.19
N GLU A 29 0.46 17.32 6.55
CA GLU A 29 -0.11 17.58 5.21
C GLU A 29 0.53 16.71 4.13
N ASP A 30 1.84 16.45 4.23
CA ASP A 30 2.51 15.52 3.34
C ASP A 30 2.08 14.07 3.61
N ALA A 31 1.88 13.68 4.88
CA ALA A 31 1.35 12.36 5.24
C ALA A 31 -0.09 12.17 4.72
N ARG A 32 -0.90 13.23 4.75
CA ARG A 32 -2.24 13.25 4.16
C ARG A 32 -2.18 13.06 2.64
N LYS A 33 -1.32 13.79 1.94
CA LYS A 33 -1.13 13.63 0.48
C LYS A 33 -0.63 12.23 0.12
N ALA A 34 0.31 11.69 0.91
CA ALA A 34 0.80 10.33 0.77
C ALA A 34 -0.34 9.30 0.91
N TYR A 35 -1.24 9.48 1.88
CA TYR A 35 -2.42 8.63 2.02
C TYR A 35 -3.40 8.81 0.86
N LEU A 36 -3.67 10.04 0.41
CA LEU A 36 -4.58 10.26 -0.72
C LEU A 36 -4.12 9.58 -2.01
N GLY A 37 -2.81 9.51 -2.26
CA GLY A 37 -2.25 8.73 -3.38
C GLY A 37 -2.36 7.21 -3.22
N LEU A 38 -2.62 6.72 -2.00
CA LEU A 38 -2.82 5.30 -1.66
C LEU A 38 -4.28 4.94 -1.39
N ASP A 39 -5.18 5.89 -1.23
CA ASP A 39 -6.58 5.65 -0.85
C ASP A 39 -7.26 4.68 -1.85
N THR A 40 -7.03 4.90 -3.15
CA THR A 40 -7.51 3.97 -4.19
C THR A 40 -6.77 2.63 -4.17
N SER A 41 -5.50 2.59 -3.76
CA SER A 41 -4.73 1.35 -3.66
C SER A 41 -5.28 0.45 -2.55
N VAL A 42 -5.69 1.01 -1.40
CA VAL A 42 -6.31 0.22 -0.31
C VAL A 42 -7.58 -0.47 -0.81
N ASP A 43 -8.43 0.25 -1.54
CA ASP A 43 -9.65 -0.31 -2.13
C ASP A 43 -9.34 -1.44 -3.15
N LYS A 44 -8.34 -1.22 -4.02
CA LYS A 44 -7.87 -2.26 -4.96
C LYS A 44 -7.33 -3.49 -4.24
N ALA A 45 -6.51 -3.32 -3.20
CA ALA A 45 -5.94 -4.44 -2.46
C ALA A 45 -7.02 -5.32 -1.83
N ILE A 46 -8.06 -4.71 -1.27
CA ILE A 46 -9.20 -5.47 -0.72
C ILE A 46 -9.98 -6.15 -1.85
N THR A 47 -10.22 -5.47 -2.98
CA THR A 47 -10.89 -6.05 -4.15
C THR A 47 -10.15 -7.26 -4.71
N LEU A 48 -8.83 -7.15 -4.89
CA LEU A 48 -7.98 -8.26 -5.30
C LEU A 48 -8.00 -9.40 -4.27
N GLY A 49 -8.11 -9.08 -2.98
CA GLY A 49 -8.32 -10.07 -1.93
C GLY A 49 -9.61 -10.89 -2.12
N PHE A 50 -10.74 -10.24 -2.44
CA PHE A 50 -11.99 -10.95 -2.78
C PHE A 50 -11.89 -11.73 -4.08
N ALA A 51 -11.20 -11.21 -5.10
CA ALA A 51 -10.95 -11.95 -6.34
C ALA A 51 -10.16 -13.24 -6.06
N GLY A 52 -9.09 -13.13 -5.26
CA GLY A 52 -8.30 -14.26 -4.81
C GLY A 52 -9.11 -15.26 -3.98
N PHE A 53 -9.96 -14.78 -3.07
CA PHE A 53 -10.88 -15.62 -2.30
C PHE A 53 -11.82 -16.42 -3.21
N ASN A 54 -12.42 -15.78 -4.20
CA ASN A 54 -13.38 -16.41 -5.11
C ASN A 54 -12.71 -17.40 -6.08
N ALA A 55 -11.45 -17.16 -6.45
CA ALA A 55 -10.68 -18.02 -7.33
C ALA A 55 -9.97 -19.17 -6.60
N ALA A 56 -9.78 -19.08 -5.29
CA ALA A 56 -8.98 -20.04 -4.53
C ALA A 56 -9.61 -21.45 -4.53
N SER A 57 -8.88 -22.40 -5.10
CA SER A 57 -9.19 -23.83 -5.01
C SER A 57 -8.42 -24.56 -3.91
N SER A 58 -7.61 -23.82 -3.12
CA SER A 58 -6.78 -24.35 -2.05
C SER A 58 -6.63 -23.30 -0.94
N ALA A 59 -5.89 -23.65 0.13
CA ALA A 59 -5.55 -22.69 1.18
C ALA A 59 -4.71 -21.52 0.67
N ASN A 60 -4.01 -21.67 -0.45
CA ASN A 60 -3.20 -20.62 -1.06
C ASN A 60 -4.02 -19.84 -2.08
N ILE A 61 -3.86 -18.52 -2.06
CA ILE A 61 -4.39 -17.59 -3.05
C ILE A 61 -3.28 -17.30 -4.05
N ASP A 62 -3.52 -17.66 -5.31
CA ASP A 62 -2.65 -17.34 -6.42
C ASP A 62 -2.55 -15.82 -6.63
N PRO A 63 -1.43 -15.30 -7.16
CA PRO A 63 -1.22 -13.87 -7.35
C PRO A 63 -2.37 -13.19 -8.11
N GLN A 64 -2.95 -12.19 -7.47
CA GLN A 64 -3.94 -11.29 -8.07
C GLN A 64 -3.26 -9.97 -8.38
N VAL A 65 -3.32 -9.53 -9.63
CA VAL A 65 -2.53 -8.38 -10.11
C VAL A 65 -3.45 -7.28 -10.64
N ALA A 66 -3.13 -6.04 -10.33
CA ALA A 66 -3.75 -4.86 -10.94
C ALA A 66 -2.71 -3.79 -11.24
N ASP A 67 -2.98 -2.99 -12.27
CA ASP A 67 -2.16 -1.82 -12.59
C ASP A 67 -2.50 -0.65 -11.66
N GLY A 68 -1.50 0.21 -11.43
CA GLY A 68 -1.75 1.57 -10.95
C GLY A 68 -2.55 2.36 -11.99
N GLY A 69 -3.32 3.35 -11.54
CA GLY A 69 -4.12 4.20 -12.41
C GLY A 69 -3.28 4.94 -13.47
N VAL A 70 -2.00 5.15 -13.20
CA VAL A 70 -1.04 5.77 -14.14
C VAL A 70 0.15 4.86 -14.43
N SER A 71 0.74 4.21 -13.43
CA SER A 71 1.92 3.36 -13.63
C SER A 71 2.10 2.28 -12.57
N GLY A 72 2.94 1.29 -12.90
CA GLY A 72 3.35 0.24 -11.96
C GLY A 72 2.22 -0.73 -11.63
N THR A 73 2.49 -1.64 -10.69
CA THR A 73 1.61 -2.77 -10.41
C THR A 73 1.45 -3.01 -8.92
N MET A 74 0.27 -3.48 -8.55
CA MET A 74 -0.08 -4.07 -7.27
C MET A 74 -0.23 -5.59 -7.47
N THR A 75 0.34 -6.38 -6.57
CA THR A 75 0.17 -7.83 -6.53
C THR A 75 -0.24 -8.27 -5.13
N VAL A 76 -1.41 -8.89 -5.02
CA VAL A 76 -1.92 -9.45 -3.77
C VAL A 76 -1.81 -10.97 -3.83
N THR A 77 -1.15 -11.56 -2.84
CA THR A 77 -1.04 -13.01 -2.64
C THR A 77 -1.49 -13.35 -1.22
N GLY A 78 -1.67 -14.62 -0.90
CA GLY A 78 -1.90 -14.97 0.50
C GLY A 78 -2.50 -16.34 0.71
N GLN A 79 -3.24 -16.45 1.81
CA GLN A 79 -3.91 -17.66 2.23
C GLN A 79 -5.31 -17.38 2.76
N VAL A 80 -6.17 -18.38 2.63
CA VAL A 80 -7.53 -18.39 3.16
C VAL A 80 -7.80 -19.70 3.89
N ASP A 81 -8.53 -19.60 5.00
CA ASP A 81 -9.00 -20.76 5.77
C ASP A 81 -9.78 -21.73 4.88
N GLN A 82 -9.57 -23.03 5.09
CA GLN A 82 -10.28 -24.09 4.36
C GLN A 82 -11.44 -24.67 5.16
N GLY A 83 -12.30 -25.43 4.48
CA GLY A 83 -13.44 -26.13 5.08
C GLY A 83 -14.78 -25.45 4.85
N THR A 84 -15.85 -26.02 5.38
CA THR A 84 -17.24 -25.66 5.04
C THR A 84 -17.83 -24.49 5.83
N SER A 85 -17.09 -23.94 6.80
CA SER A 85 -17.53 -22.80 7.62
C SER A 85 -17.92 -21.59 6.77
N ALA A 86 -19.05 -20.93 7.09
CA ALA A 86 -19.42 -19.64 6.50
C ALA A 86 -18.58 -18.47 7.03
N ASN A 87 -17.70 -18.73 8.00
CA ASN A 87 -16.71 -17.78 8.51
C ASN A 87 -15.32 -18.19 8.05
N LYS A 88 -14.53 -17.22 7.58
CA LYS A 88 -13.21 -17.44 6.99
C LYS A 88 -12.24 -16.36 7.44
N GLY A 89 -11.04 -16.76 7.84
CA GLY A 89 -9.87 -15.90 7.91
C GLY A 89 -9.14 -15.86 6.58
N MET A 90 -8.59 -14.71 6.25
CA MET A 90 -7.69 -14.49 5.12
C MET A 90 -6.49 -13.69 5.60
N ARG A 91 -5.30 -14.13 5.18
CA ARG A 91 -4.05 -13.40 5.38
C ARG A 91 -3.43 -13.16 4.02
N LEU A 92 -3.38 -11.89 3.62
CA LEU A 92 -2.86 -11.48 2.34
C LEU A 92 -1.63 -10.59 2.52
N PHE A 93 -0.81 -10.55 1.47
CA PHE A 93 0.38 -9.73 1.37
C PHE A 93 0.29 -8.90 0.10
N ASP A 94 0.48 -7.60 0.25
CA ASP A 94 0.42 -6.62 -0.83
C ASP A 94 1.83 -6.24 -1.27
N ALA A 95 2.14 -6.43 -2.55
CA ALA A 95 3.40 -6.05 -3.16
C ALA A 95 3.17 -4.97 -4.22
N LEU A 96 3.82 -3.82 -4.03
CA LEU A 96 3.75 -2.68 -4.94
C LEU A 96 5.09 -2.49 -5.63
N SER A 97 5.06 -2.35 -6.94
CA SER A 97 6.24 -2.05 -7.76
C SER A 97 5.97 -0.83 -8.64
N ASN A 98 6.66 0.27 -8.33
CA ASN A 98 6.51 1.58 -8.96
C ASN A 98 5.05 2.02 -9.12
N TYR A 99 4.19 1.58 -8.20
CA TYR A 99 2.75 1.78 -8.28
C TYR A 99 2.42 3.25 -8.12
N SER A 100 1.55 3.78 -8.98
CA SER A 100 1.04 5.14 -8.88
C SER A 100 -0.34 5.24 -9.52
N ASP A 101 -1.29 5.81 -8.77
CA ASP A 101 -2.61 6.17 -9.29
C ASP A 101 -2.67 7.61 -9.84
N ASP A 102 -1.78 8.50 -9.40
CA ASP A 102 -1.82 9.93 -9.72
C ASP A 102 -0.65 10.41 -10.59
N GLY A 103 0.35 9.56 -10.82
CA GLY A 103 1.58 9.88 -11.57
C GLY A 103 2.58 10.77 -10.81
N LYS A 104 2.26 11.19 -9.58
CA LYS A 104 3.05 12.13 -8.78
C LYS A 104 3.90 11.42 -7.74
N VAL A 105 3.28 10.47 -7.03
CA VAL A 105 3.95 9.66 -6.02
C VAL A 105 3.95 8.21 -6.49
N ARG A 106 5.11 7.57 -6.44
CA ARG A 106 5.29 6.14 -6.70
C ARG A 106 5.56 5.42 -5.41
N TYR A 107 4.89 4.29 -5.23
CA TYR A 107 4.97 3.45 -4.06
C TYR A 107 5.64 2.12 -4.39
N ASN A 108 6.57 1.71 -3.54
CA ASN A 108 7.26 0.44 -3.60
C ASN A 108 7.20 -0.24 -2.24
N THR A 109 7.04 -1.56 -2.22
CA THR A 109 7.16 -2.38 -1.01
C THR A 109 8.52 -3.05 -0.92
N ASP A 110 9.01 -3.24 0.30
CA ASP A 110 10.13 -4.15 0.55
C ASP A 110 9.63 -5.61 0.46
N GLN A 111 10.24 -6.40 -0.42
CA GLN A 111 9.90 -7.82 -0.60
C GLN A 111 10.15 -8.66 0.66
N ALA A 112 11.05 -8.21 1.55
CA ALA A 112 11.28 -8.87 2.84
C ALA A 112 10.22 -8.52 3.90
N ALA A 113 9.40 -7.50 3.67
CA ALA A 113 8.44 -6.96 4.63
C ALA A 113 7.20 -6.38 3.93
N LEU A 114 6.47 -7.23 3.22
CA LEU A 114 5.24 -6.84 2.53
C LEU A 114 4.15 -6.39 3.52
N PRO A 115 3.41 -5.30 3.24
CA PRO A 115 2.19 -4.97 3.95
C PRO A 115 1.23 -6.15 4.03
N ALA A 116 0.72 -6.41 5.24
CA ALA A 116 -0.18 -7.51 5.52
C ALA A 116 -1.61 -7.02 5.62
N LEU A 117 -2.50 -7.63 4.84
CA LEU A 117 -3.94 -7.50 4.98
C LEU A 117 -4.47 -8.73 5.72
N ASN A 118 -4.94 -8.55 6.95
CA ASN A 118 -5.62 -9.62 7.70
C ASN A 118 -7.12 -9.35 7.67
N ILE A 119 -7.89 -10.30 7.16
CA ILE A 119 -9.32 -10.16 6.89
C ILE A 119 -10.08 -11.30 7.58
N SER A 120 -11.20 -10.96 8.21
CA SER A 120 -12.20 -11.88 8.72
C SER A 120 -13.49 -11.67 7.96
N LEU A 121 -13.96 -12.73 7.31
CA LEU A 121 -15.26 -12.81 6.65
C LEU A 121 -16.19 -13.59 7.56
N LYS A 122 -17.38 -13.05 7.85
CA LYS A 122 -18.40 -13.71 8.67
C LYS A 122 -19.69 -13.84 7.89
N SER A 123 -20.37 -14.98 8.04
CA SER A 123 -21.66 -15.25 7.40
C SER A 123 -21.66 -15.03 5.89
N ILE A 124 -20.65 -15.58 5.20
CA ILE A 124 -20.56 -15.60 3.75
C ILE A 124 -21.84 -16.19 3.13
N PRO A 125 -22.42 -15.61 2.06
CA PRO A 125 -21.87 -14.52 1.24
C PRO A 125 -22.34 -13.10 1.59
N THR A 126 -23.28 -12.90 2.52
CA THR A 126 -23.95 -11.60 2.73
C THR A 126 -23.71 -10.97 4.11
N GLY A 127 -22.74 -11.48 4.87
CA GLY A 127 -22.45 -11.01 6.22
C GLY A 127 -21.49 -9.83 6.26
N THR A 128 -20.52 -9.87 7.16
CA THR A 128 -19.59 -8.76 7.40
C THR A 128 -18.17 -9.12 7.01
N VAL A 129 -17.43 -8.09 6.63
CA VAL A 129 -15.98 -8.13 6.47
C VAL A 129 -15.36 -7.20 7.50
N ASP A 130 -14.40 -7.70 8.25
CA ASP A 130 -13.57 -6.94 9.18
C ASP A 130 -12.11 -7.18 8.82
N GLY A 131 -11.23 -6.19 8.94
CA GLY A 131 -9.82 -6.41 8.66
C GLY A 131 -8.91 -5.26 9.01
N SER A 132 -7.63 -5.46 8.68
CA SER A 132 -6.57 -4.49 8.89
C SER A 132 -5.55 -4.53 7.77
N LEU A 133 -4.94 -3.40 7.48
CA LEU A 133 -3.80 -3.25 6.58
C LEU A 133 -2.66 -2.58 7.37
N ASN A 134 -1.58 -3.33 7.58
CA ASN A 134 -0.41 -2.83 8.28
C ASN A 134 0.85 -3.06 7.44
N GLY A 135 1.66 -2.03 7.26
CA GLY A 135 2.92 -2.16 6.54
C GLY A 135 3.55 -0.84 6.16
N SER A 136 4.77 -0.90 5.66
CA SER A 136 5.53 0.27 5.23
C SER A 136 5.76 0.28 3.73
N LEU A 137 5.74 1.48 3.17
CA LEU A 137 5.82 1.77 1.75
C LEU A 137 6.92 2.80 1.52
N MET A 138 7.76 2.55 0.53
CA MET A 138 8.75 3.51 0.07
C MET A 138 8.15 4.38 -1.03
N MET A 139 8.16 5.69 -0.79
CA MET A 139 7.68 6.70 -1.72
C MET A 139 8.82 7.37 -2.47
N SER A 140 8.56 7.68 -3.73
CA SER A 140 9.42 8.50 -4.59
C SER A 140 8.57 9.37 -5.51
N GLY A 141 9.14 10.47 -6.02
CA GLY A 141 8.42 11.44 -6.86
C GLY A 141 8.27 12.78 -6.14
N GLU A 142 7.07 13.36 -6.17
CA GLU A 142 6.78 14.63 -5.47
C GLU A 142 6.95 14.51 -3.96
N LEU A 143 6.63 13.32 -3.42
CA LEU A 143 6.89 12.96 -2.03
C LEU A 143 7.92 11.83 -1.95
N GLY A 144 8.89 11.98 -1.06
CA GLY A 144 9.96 11.01 -0.82
C GLY A 144 10.00 10.52 0.63
N GLY A 145 10.46 9.28 0.81
CA GLY A 145 10.67 8.68 2.12
C GLY A 145 9.74 7.50 2.39
N GLN A 146 9.65 7.08 3.65
CA GLN A 146 8.81 5.96 4.05
C GLN A 146 7.50 6.46 4.66
N VAL A 147 6.38 5.82 4.30
CA VAL A 147 5.11 5.93 5.00
C VAL A 147 4.70 4.56 5.53
N SER A 148 4.22 4.51 6.76
CA SER A 148 3.69 3.32 7.41
C SER A 148 2.19 3.46 7.58
N LEU A 149 1.44 2.46 7.11
CA LEU A 149 0.01 2.35 7.29
C LEU A 149 -0.29 1.46 8.49
N ALA A 150 -1.22 1.89 9.31
CA ALA A 150 -1.86 1.08 10.34
C ALA A 150 -3.36 1.35 10.25
N LEU A 151 -4.03 0.60 9.37
CA LEU A 151 -5.44 0.80 9.03
C LEU A 151 -6.27 -0.37 9.53
N THR A 152 -7.49 -0.07 9.92
CA THR A 152 -8.59 -1.01 10.15
C THR A 152 -9.70 -0.72 9.17
N PHE A 153 -10.40 -1.76 8.73
CA PHE A 153 -11.56 -1.61 7.87
C PHE A 153 -12.67 -2.57 8.26
N ALA A 154 -13.91 -2.13 8.09
CA ALA A 154 -15.09 -2.95 8.33
C ALA A 154 -16.19 -2.59 7.33
N GLY A 155 -17.02 -3.56 6.95
CA GLY A 155 -18.16 -3.33 6.07
C GLY A 155 -19.03 -4.56 5.87
N GLN A 156 -19.93 -4.47 4.90
CA GLN A 156 -20.83 -5.57 4.53
C GLN A 156 -20.35 -6.28 3.27
N MET A 157 -20.68 -7.56 3.17
CA MET A 157 -20.53 -8.35 1.97
C MET A 157 -21.87 -8.54 1.28
N GLU A 158 -21.81 -8.83 -0.02
CA GLU A 158 -22.95 -9.29 -0.79
C GLU A 158 -22.53 -10.41 -1.74
N ALA A 159 -23.50 -11.18 -2.21
CA ALA A 159 -23.26 -12.17 -3.24
C ALA A 159 -22.96 -11.46 -4.57
N GLY A 160 -21.87 -11.84 -5.22
CA GLY A 160 -21.53 -11.42 -6.57
C GLY A 160 -22.42 -12.09 -7.61
N ALA A 161 -22.42 -11.54 -8.83
CA ALA A 161 -23.26 -12.02 -9.94
C ALA A 161 -23.01 -13.51 -10.28
N ASP A 162 -21.77 -13.97 -10.11
CA ASP A 162 -21.34 -15.35 -10.39
C ASP A 162 -21.45 -16.29 -9.17
N GLY A 163 -22.14 -15.87 -8.11
CA GLY A 163 -22.26 -16.62 -6.86
C GLY A 163 -21.04 -16.51 -5.92
N GLY A 164 -20.04 -15.71 -6.30
CA GLY A 164 -18.91 -15.35 -5.46
C GLY A 164 -19.27 -14.37 -4.33
N VAL A 165 -18.27 -13.95 -3.58
CA VAL A 165 -18.40 -12.96 -2.50
C VAL A 165 -17.77 -11.65 -2.94
N GLN A 166 -18.45 -10.54 -2.72
CA GLN A 166 -17.89 -9.21 -2.94
C GLN A 166 -18.23 -8.28 -1.78
N ARG A 167 -17.54 -7.15 -1.71
CA ARG A 167 -17.90 -6.07 -0.80
C ARG A 167 -19.18 -5.41 -1.28
N LYS A 168 -20.05 -5.05 -0.35
CA LYS A 168 -21.19 -4.21 -0.65
C LYS A 168 -20.75 -2.75 -0.72
N ALA A 169 -20.95 -2.13 -1.88
CA ALA A 169 -20.58 -0.74 -2.13
C ALA A 169 -21.24 0.21 -1.10
N GLY A 170 -20.51 1.25 -0.69
CA GLY A 170 -20.98 2.26 0.28
C GLY A 170 -20.94 1.82 1.74
N THR A 171 -20.42 0.64 2.06
CA THR A 171 -20.42 0.10 3.44
C THR A 171 -19.05 -0.06 4.06
N MET A 172 -17.97 0.09 3.29
CA MET A 172 -16.61 -0.09 3.78
C MET A 172 -16.14 1.16 4.48
N HIS A 173 -15.95 1.08 5.79
CA HIS A 173 -15.39 2.14 6.60
C HIS A 173 -13.94 1.80 6.92
N ILE A 174 -13.02 2.72 6.61
CA ILE A 174 -11.58 2.56 6.80
C ILE A 174 -11.11 3.65 7.75
N THR A 175 -10.47 3.24 8.83
CA THR A 175 -9.94 4.13 9.87
C THR A 175 -8.50 3.76 10.20
N GLY A 176 -7.75 4.67 10.82
CA GLY A 176 -6.40 4.37 11.32
C GLY A 176 -5.43 5.49 11.03
N THR A 177 -4.18 5.16 10.72
CA THR A 177 -3.15 6.17 10.49
C THR A 177 -2.25 5.89 9.28
N ALA A 178 -1.79 6.99 8.68
CA ALA A 178 -0.64 7.02 7.80
C ALA A 178 0.46 7.83 8.49
N THR A 179 1.57 7.18 8.83
CA THR A 179 2.66 7.75 9.65
C THR A 179 3.94 7.85 8.85
N SER A 180 4.63 8.97 9.00
CA SER A 180 5.97 9.23 8.46
C SER A 180 6.87 9.77 9.57
N PRO A 181 8.20 9.89 9.36
CA PRO A 181 9.09 10.49 10.34
C PRO A 181 8.71 11.92 10.77
N ALA A 182 7.92 12.64 9.98
CA ALA A 182 7.58 14.03 10.23
C ALA A 182 6.14 14.27 10.70
N GLY A 183 5.32 13.22 10.78
CA GLY A 183 3.96 13.36 11.27
C GLY A 183 3.07 12.17 10.97
N THR A 184 1.91 12.18 11.62
CA THR A 184 0.87 11.17 11.50
C THR A 184 -0.41 11.83 11.01
N TYR A 185 -0.98 11.30 9.94
CA TYR A 185 -2.31 11.65 9.47
C TYR A 185 -3.33 10.61 9.93
N ASN A 186 -4.44 11.07 10.50
CA ASN A 186 -5.55 10.21 10.89
C ASN A 186 -6.48 9.97 9.69
N VAL A 187 -6.67 8.70 9.38
CA VAL A 187 -7.53 8.23 8.29
C VAL A 187 -8.91 7.92 8.85
N ASP A 188 -9.94 8.43 8.18
CA ASP A 188 -11.35 8.11 8.42
C ASP A 188 -12.12 8.35 7.11
N VAL A 189 -12.44 7.27 6.38
CA VAL A 189 -13.11 7.33 5.08
C VAL A 189 -14.14 6.21 4.94
N THR A 190 -15.20 6.45 4.14
CA THR A 190 -16.22 5.45 3.81
C THR A 190 -16.34 5.29 2.29
N ARG A 191 -16.46 4.04 1.82
CA ARG A 191 -16.50 3.62 0.41
C ARG A 191 -17.61 2.61 0.14
#